data_AF-K0TC03-F1
#
_entry.id   AF-K0TC03-F1
#
_cell.length_a   1.000
_cell.length_b   1.000
_cell.length_c   1.000
_cell.angle_alpha   90.00
_cell.angle_beta   90.00
_cell.angle_gamma   90.00
#
_symmetry.space_group_name_H-M   'P 1'
#
loop_
_entity.id
_entity.type
_entity.pdbx_description
1 polymer ?
#
loop_
_entity_poly.entity_id
_entity_poly.type
_entity_poly.pdbx_seq_one_letter_code
_entity_poly.pdbx_strand_id
1 'polypeptide(L)'
;MPARTDASMQPALAGSRIDGGHNPSNSCWVSIQEAGKLESIMSTPATGEEVAAVAPKAPNDEEAVIVSDDAPVYTTHSESEADRMKTIKVLNALSYAITALLTLSTVLFSATEGLYGDEFAWMQYQTLFTPATYVRYIWLVIFALHGCFVYASCLDKEMQHSPLVGYSYMSGAEDSSDFKSSLKSSVAMNYPGVCATVLMMIYSFDHGWMGFAFAGALLCLAVLVNVLKIQYMASMLMANVVVNNVEKNDDVYVKQEDETNQSGIHLTDESDKFFTKENVKNFVFLKLPFELTFGYVLSLAALCLNAWFDSNESLPTTVHLILANLSMIGLLIVGICVLLKFETKYYGVGCAVVWYMLGVAIELITPSQPIYNAFSDGAISVTQLVAYLATTILLVTLTARAAKTAIKLNLFNCVPALAGGDASASVVSEDDVSECKNKITTDYVHA
;
A
#
# COMPACT_ATOMS: atom_id res chain seq x y z
N MET A 1 -60.91 -3.78 -14.75
CA MET A 1 -59.55 -3.83 -15.33
C MET A 1 -59.67 -4.44 -16.70
N PRO A 2 -59.51 -3.69 -17.80
CA PRO A 2 -59.65 -4.27 -19.13
C PRO A 2 -58.35 -4.95 -19.57
N ALA A 3 -58.54 -6.13 -20.18
CA ALA A 3 -57.54 -6.99 -20.75
C ALA A 3 -56.74 -6.28 -21.85
N ARG A 4 -55.41 -6.49 -21.84
CA ARG A 4 -54.52 -6.06 -22.93
C ARG A 4 -54.17 -7.30 -23.75
N THR A 5 -54.68 -7.27 -24.97
CA THR A 5 -54.54 -8.24 -26.05
C THR A 5 -53.11 -8.42 -26.51
N ASP A 6 -52.74 -9.67 -26.68
CA ASP A 6 -51.57 -10.15 -27.42
C ASP A 6 -51.61 -9.67 -28.87
N ALA A 7 -50.49 -9.14 -29.35
CA ALA A 7 -50.22 -8.96 -30.77
C ALA A 7 -48.84 -9.54 -31.07
N SER A 8 -48.89 -10.74 -31.64
CA SER A 8 -47.78 -11.46 -32.25
C SER A 8 -47.34 -10.75 -33.54
N MET A 9 -46.05 -10.49 -33.66
CA MET A 9 -45.43 -10.16 -34.94
C MET A 9 -44.08 -10.88 -35.03
N GLN A 10 -44.12 -12.05 -35.67
CA GLN A 10 -42.94 -12.72 -36.20
C GLN A 10 -42.60 -12.08 -37.55
N PRO A 11 -41.32 -11.73 -37.82
CA PRO A 11 -40.79 -11.73 -39.16
C PRO A 11 -40.09 -13.06 -39.43
N ALA A 12 -40.62 -13.80 -40.40
CA ALA A 12 -39.95 -14.90 -41.05
C ALA A 12 -38.72 -14.38 -41.82
N LEU A 13 -37.52 -14.81 -41.43
CA LEU A 13 -36.34 -14.76 -42.29
C LEU A 13 -35.84 -16.18 -42.48
N ALA A 14 -36.06 -16.66 -43.70
CA ALA A 14 -35.55 -17.91 -44.21
C ALA A 14 -34.08 -17.76 -44.61
N GLY A 15 -33.25 -18.69 -44.11
CA GLY A 15 -32.19 -19.34 -44.89
C GLY A 15 -30.91 -18.56 -45.21
N SER A 16 -29.84 -18.86 -44.48
CA SER A 16 -28.67 -19.49 -45.11
C SER A 16 -27.88 -20.28 -44.07
N ARG A 17 -27.93 -21.60 -44.20
CA ARG A 17 -27.11 -22.58 -43.52
C ARG A 17 -25.72 -22.54 -44.15
N ILE A 18 -24.72 -22.01 -43.45
CA ILE A 18 -23.31 -22.21 -43.80
C ILE A 18 -22.78 -23.18 -42.75
N ASP A 19 -22.78 -24.46 -43.14
CA ASP A 19 -22.04 -25.51 -42.47
C ASP A 19 -20.55 -25.26 -42.72
N GLY A 20 -19.89 -24.61 -41.76
CA GLY A 20 -18.44 -24.39 -41.72
C GLY A 20 -17.85 -25.07 -40.50
N GLY A 21 -17.79 -26.40 -40.53
CA GLY A 21 -17.13 -27.19 -39.50
C GLY A 21 -15.61 -27.00 -39.57
N HIS A 22 -15.05 -26.29 -38.60
CA HIS A 22 -13.67 -26.48 -38.17
C HIS A 22 -13.60 -26.46 -36.64
N ASN A 23 -13.54 -27.67 -36.12
CA ASN A 23 -13.35 -28.02 -34.73
C ASN A 23 -11.86 -28.38 -34.55
N PRO A 24 -11.01 -27.54 -33.95
CA PRO A 24 -9.74 -28.03 -33.43
C PRO A 24 -10.02 -28.62 -32.05
N SER A 25 -10.45 -29.89 -32.06
CA SER A 25 -10.39 -30.74 -30.89
C SER A 25 -8.94 -30.90 -30.42
N ASN A 26 -8.73 -30.68 -29.13
CA ASN A 26 -7.93 -31.51 -28.23
C ASN A 26 -6.61 -32.08 -28.74
N SER A 27 -5.48 -31.52 -28.25
CA SER A 27 -4.31 -32.34 -27.88
C SER A 27 -3.20 -31.50 -27.22
N CYS A 28 -3.17 -31.43 -25.88
CA CYS A 28 -1.96 -31.58 -25.06
C CYS A 28 -2.27 -31.36 -23.58
N TRP A 29 -2.96 -32.31 -22.96
CA TRP A 29 -2.74 -32.57 -21.53
C TRP A 29 -1.68 -33.66 -21.46
N VAL A 30 -0.43 -33.24 -21.30
CA VAL A 30 0.63 -34.14 -20.85
C VAL A 30 0.42 -34.35 -19.37
N SER A 31 -0.02 -35.55 -19.02
CA SER A 31 -0.02 -36.08 -17.66
C SER A 31 1.39 -35.97 -17.07
N ILE A 32 1.56 -35.16 -16.03
CA ILE A 32 2.65 -35.32 -15.07
C ILE A 32 2.03 -35.93 -13.81
N GLN A 33 1.98 -37.26 -13.82
CA GLN A 33 1.90 -38.07 -12.63
C GLN A 33 3.31 -38.58 -12.33
N GLU A 34 3.67 -38.61 -11.05
CA GLU A 34 4.89 -39.17 -10.46
C GLU A 34 6.17 -38.30 -10.47
N ALA A 35 6.30 -37.50 -9.41
CA ALA A 35 7.55 -37.38 -8.67
C ALA A 35 7.25 -37.14 -7.18
N GLY A 36 6.85 -38.22 -6.50
CA GLY A 36 6.92 -38.28 -5.05
C GLY A 36 8.37 -38.50 -4.63
N LYS A 37 8.98 -37.50 -3.98
CA LYS A 37 10.00 -37.71 -2.92
C LYS A 37 10.24 -36.38 -2.19
N LEU A 38 9.33 -36.04 -1.29
CA LEU A 38 9.61 -35.09 -0.21
C LEU A 38 10.51 -35.81 0.79
N GLU A 39 11.82 -35.60 0.67
CA GLU A 39 12.75 -35.97 1.73
C GLU A 39 12.56 -35.02 2.92
N SER A 40 11.99 -35.60 3.97
CA SER A 40 12.14 -35.20 5.36
C SER A 40 13.61 -34.89 5.68
N ILE A 41 13.92 -33.63 5.96
CA ILE A 41 15.11 -33.29 6.73
C ILE A 41 14.66 -33.03 8.17
N MET A 42 14.79 -34.11 8.94
CA MET A 42 14.83 -34.11 10.39
C MET A 42 15.97 -33.21 10.88
N SER A 43 15.63 -32.41 11.87
CA SER A 43 16.55 -31.91 12.88
C SER A 43 17.36 -33.05 13.51
N THR A 44 18.68 -32.92 13.50
CA THR A 44 19.58 -33.61 14.45
C THR A 44 20.67 -32.66 14.93
N PRO A 45 21.17 -32.87 16.16
CA PRO A 45 21.90 -31.88 16.93
C PRO A 45 23.37 -31.80 16.49
N ALA A 46 23.93 -30.59 16.54
CA ALA A 46 25.36 -30.37 16.39
C ALA A 46 26.10 -31.07 17.53
N THR A 47 26.82 -32.14 17.17
CA THR A 47 27.86 -32.78 17.97
C THR A 47 29.04 -31.85 18.15
N GLY A 48 29.56 -31.81 19.38
CA GLY A 48 30.66 -30.94 19.79
C GLY A 48 31.95 -31.17 18.99
N GLU A 49 32.59 -30.06 18.66
CA GLU A 49 33.95 -30.03 18.16
C GLU A 49 34.86 -29.60 19.31
N GLU A 50 35.80 -30.49 19.62
CA GLU A 50 36.77 -30.43 20.68
C GLU A 50 37.81 -29.34 20.37
N VAL A 51 37.74 -28.23 21.10
CA VAL A 51 38.74 -27.16 21.03
C VAL A 51 40.02 -27.65 21.68
N ALA A 52 40.97 -28.08 20.87
CA ALA A 52 42.34 -28.33 21.28
C ALA A 52 42.97 -27.04 21.82
N ALA A 53 43.36 -27.07 23.09
CA ALA A 53 44.10 -26.00 23.74
C ALA A 53 45.48 -25.82 23.07
N VAL A 54 45.62 -24.75 22.29
CA VAL A 54 46.91 -24.28 21.79
C VAL A 54 47.56 -23.43 22.89
N ALA A 55 48.74 -23.86 23.31
CA ALA A 55 49.54 -23.25 24.37
C ALA A 55 49.96 -21.80 24.06
N PRO A 56 50.13 -20.93 25.08
CA PRO A 56 50.62 -19.57 24.90
C PRO A 56 52.09 -19.58 24.49
N LYS A 57 52.38 -19.09 23.28
CA LYS A 57 53.74 -18.85 22.79
C LYS A 57 54.21 -17.49 23.34
N ALA A 58 55.42 -17.49 23.89
CA ALA A 58 56.07 -16.35 24.54
C ALA A 58 56.26 -15.13 23.61
N PRO A 59 56.35 -13.91 24.17
CA PRO A 59 56.57 -12.69 23.41
C PRO A 59 58.06 -12.57 23.07
N ASN A 60 58.41 -12.84 21.82
CA ASN A 60 59.72 -12.54 21.28
C ASN A 60 59.58 -11.57 20.10
N ASP A 61 60.34 -10.49 20.24
CA ASP A 61 60.99 -9.68 19.22
C ASP A 61 60.12 -8.69 18.42
N GLU A 62 60.28 -7.44 18.84
CA GLU A 62 59.96 -6.20 18.15
C GLU A 62 60.60 -6.18 16.74
N GLU A 63 59.92 -6.73 15.74
CA GLU A 63 60.15 -6.33 14.35
C GLU A 63 59.35 -5.05 14.08
N ALA A 64 60.05 -3.92 14.10
CA ALA A 64 59.55 -2.66 13.58
C ALA A 64 59.24 -2.83 12.08
N VAL A 65 57.99 -3.21 11.78
CA VAL A 65 57.45 -3.15 10.42
C VAL A 65 57.38 -1.67 10.06
N ILE A 66 58.37 -1.22 9.30
CA ILE A 66 58.34 0.07 8.61
C ILE A 66 57.20 -0.04 7.59
N VAL A 67 56.01 0.42 7.99
CA VAL A 67 54.88 0.62 7.08
C VAL A 67 55.32 1.71 6.11
N SER A 68 55.64 1.31 4.88
CA SER A 68 55.96 2.22 3.80
C SER A 68 54.71 3.07 3.51
N ASP A 69 54.80 4.37 3.77
CA ASP A 69 53.75 5.40 3.62
C ASP A 69 53.26 5.63 2.16
N ASP A 70 53.63 4.76 1.23
CA ASP A 70 53.37 4.92 -0.22
C ASP A 70 52.31 3.94 -0.76
N ALA A 71 51.55 3.26 0.10
CA ALA A 71 50.43 2.44 -0.36
C ALA A 71 49.33 3.37 -0.92
N PRO A 72 48.98 3.30 -2.23
CA PRO A 72 47.92 4.13 -2.78
C PRO A 72 46.61 3.81 -2.04
N VAL A 73 46.06 4.81 -1.36
CA VAL A 73 44.74 4.73 -0.75
C VAL A 73 43.73 4.51 -1.88
N TYR A 74 43.23 3.29 -2.01
CA TYR A 74 42.24 2.93 -3.01
C TYR A 74 40.91 3.62 -2.69
N THR A 75 40.67 4.79 -3.29
CA THR A 75 39.41 5.53 -3.24
C THR A 75 38.32 4.96 -4.17
N THR A 76 38.48 3.74 -4.69
CA THR A 76 37.61 3.15 -5.72
C THR A 76 36.19 2.80 -5.26
N HIS A 77 35.90 2.84 -3.95
CA HIS A 77 34.58 2.47 -3.44
C HIS A 77 33.53 3.58 -3.55
N SER A 78 33.89 4.86 -3.46
CA SER A 78 32.91 5.96 -3.41
C SER A 78 32.30 6.28 -4.78
N GLU A 79 33.08 6.17 -5.86
CA GLU A 79 32.60 6.44 -7.22
C GLU A 79 31.54 5.40 -7.67
N SER A 80 31.72 4.14 -7.24
CA SER A 80 30.79 3.03 -7.52
C SER A 80 29.40 3.22 -6.89
N GLU A 81 29.31 3.81 -5.69
CA GLU A 81 28.02 4.00 -5.01
C GLU A 81 27.16 5.10 -5.64
N ALA A 82 27.79 6.19 -6.07
CA ALA A 82 27.12 7.28 -6.76
C ALA A 82 26.50 6.79 -8.09
N ASP A 83 27.25 6.00 -8.86
CA ASP A 83 26.78 5.40 -10.11
C ASP A 83 25.66 4.39 -9.89
N ARG A 84 25.74 3.58 -8.83
CA ARG A 84 24.66 2.67 -8.45
C ARG A 84 23.38 3.42 -8.11
N MET A 85 23.46 4.49 -7.32
CA MET A 85 22.29 5.31 -6.97
C MET A 85 21.67 5.97 -8.20
N LYS A 86 22.50 6.50 -9.11
CA LYS A 86 22.02 7.07 -10.38
C LYS A 86 21.29 6.03 -11.22
N THR A 87 21.83 4.82 -11.31
CA THR A 87 21.21 3.69 -12.03
C THR A 87 19.85 3.34 -11.46
N ILE A 88 19.71 3.24 -10.13
CA ILE A 88 18.43 2.91 -9.47
C ILE A 88 17.38 4.01 -9.72
N LYS A 89 17.77 5.29 -9.64
CA LYS A 89 16.86 6.41 -9.90
C LYS A 89 16.32 6.37 -11.35
N VAL A 90 17.20 6.15 -12.32
CA VAL A 90 16.82 6.01 -13.73
C VAL A 90 15.90 4.80 -13.93
N LEU A 91 16.23 3.66 -13.30
CA LEU A 91 15.41 2.46 -13.38
C LEU A 91 14.00 2.67 -12.81
N ASN A 92 13.88 3.38 -11.69
CA ASN A 92 12.57 3.70 -11.09
C ASN A 92 11.75 4.62 -11.98
N ALA A 93 12.36 5.68 -12.52
CA ALA A 93 11.69 6.61 -13.42
C ALA A 93 11.21 5.92 -14.70
N LEU A 94 12.05 5.06 -15.30
CA LEU A 94 11.70 4.30 -16.50
C LEU A 94 10.62 3.25 -16.22
N SER A 95 10.70 2.53 -15.09
CA SER A 95 9.68 1.57 -14.67
C SER A 95 8.33 2.24 -14.47
N TYR A 96 8.30 3.41 -13.83
CA TYR A 96 7.09 4.22 -13.68
C TYR A 96 6.55 4.67 -15.03
N ALA A 97 7.37 5.26 -15.90
CA ALA A 97 6.92 5.80 -17.18
C ALA A 97 6.29 4.71 -18.06
N ILE A 98 6.93 3.53 -18.16
CA ILE A 98 6.41 2.40 -18.93
C ILE A 98 5.10 1.89 -18.30
N THR A 99 5.08 1.69 -16.97
CA THR A 99 3.90 1.16 -16.28
C THR A 99 2.71 2.10 -16.38
N ALA A 100 2.93 3.39 -16.16
CA ALA A 100 1.91 4.43 -16.28
C ALA A 100 1.42 4.52 -17.73
N LEU A 101 2.30 4.54 -18.72
CA LEU A 101 1.91 4.61 -20.13
C LEU A 101 1.03 3.41 -20.52
N LEU A 102 1.45 2.18 -20.23
CA LEU A 102 0.72 0.98 -20.60
C LEU A 102 -0.60 0.84 -19.84
N THR A 103 -0.58 1.11 -18.52
CA THR A 103 -1.80 1.00 -17.70
C THR A 103 -2.79 2.11 -17.99
N LEU A 104 -2.34 3.36 -18.16
CA LEU A 104 -3.25 4.45 -18.50
C LEU A 104 -3.77 4.31 -19.91
N SER A 105 -2.98 3.78 -20.86
CA SER A 105 -3.48 3.42 -22.18
C SER A 105 -4.62 2.41 -22.04
N THR A 106 -4.40 1.27 -21.37
CA THR A 106 -5.45 0.26 -21.17
C THR A 106 -6.69 0.83 -20.47
N VAL A 107 -6.53 1.63 -19.42
CA VAL A 107 -7.65 2.23 -18.67
C VAL A 107 -8.41 3.28 -19.49
N LEU A 108 -7.71 4.18 -20.17
CA LEU A 108 -8.32 5.28 -20.93
C LEU A 108 -8.94 4.78 -22.25
N PHE A 109 -8.23 3.94 -23.01
CA PHE A 109 -8.76 3.38 -24.25
C PHE A 109 -9.99 2.49 -23.98
N SER A 110 -9.99 1.73 -22.89
CA SER A 110 -11.20 0.98 -22.45
C SER A 110 -12.39 1.89 -22.12
N ALA A 111 -12.16 3.16 -21.75
CA ALA A 111 -13.23 4.08 -21.37
C ALA A 111 -13.77 4.88 -22.55
N THR A 112 -12.95 5.10 -23.59
CA THR A 112 -13.30 5.99 -24.72
C THR A 112 -13.95 5.28 -25.90
N GLU A 113 -13.88 3.96 -26.00
CA GLU A 113 -14.25 3.26 -27.24
C GLU A 113 -15.28 2.14 -27.04
N GLY A 114 -16.54 2.45 -27.38
CA GLY A 114 -17.46 1.46 -27.97
C GLY A 114 -17.15 1.20 -29.46
N LEU A 115 -15.91 1.40 -29.89
CA LEU A 115 -15.49 1.50 -31.31
C LEU A 115 -14.46 0.43 -31.73
N TYR A 116 -13.72 -0.14 -30.77
CA TYR A 116 -12.95 -1.36 -30.96
C TYR A 116 -13.47 -2.42 -29.99
N GLY A 117 -13.72 -3.63 -30.48
CA GLY A 117 -14.43 -4.70 -29.78
C GLY A 117 -13.77 -5.26 -28.53
N ASP A 118 -12.83 -4.57 -27.88
CA ASP A 118 -12.08 -5.02 -26.69
C ASP A 118 -12.80 -4.77 -25.36
N GLU A 119 -13.97 -4.12 -25.34
CA GLU A 119 -14.91 -4.25 -24.21
C GLU A 119 -15.21 -5.73 -23.88
N PHE A 120 -14.99 -6.64 -24.85
CA PHE A 120 -15.19 -8.07 -24.69
C PHE A 120 -14.40 -8.69 -23.54
N ALA A 121 -13.11 -8.39 -23.37
CA ALA A 121 -12.29 -9.14 -22.41
C ALA A 121 -12.78 -8.92 -20.98
N TRP A 122 -13.01 -7.67 -20.56
CA TRP A 122 -13.58 -7.42 -19.22
C TRP A 122 -15.02 -7.92 -19.09
N MET A 123 -15.85 -7.74 -20.13
CA MET A 123 -17.24 -8.21 -20.09
C MET A 123 -17.33 -9.74 -20.00
N GLN A 124 -16.35 -10.47 -20.52
CA GLN A 124 -16.31 -11.93 -20.46
C GLN A 124 -16.06 -12.49 -19.06
N TYR A 125 -15.39 -11.74 -18.18
CA TYR A 125 -14.98 -12.23 -16.86
C TYR A 125 -15.71 -11.51 -15.71
N GLN A 126 -16.93 -11.02 -15.97
CA GLN A 126 -17.74 -10.36 -14.96
C GLN A 126 -18.36 -11.38 -14.00
N THR A 127 -17.84 -11.38 -12.78
CA THR A 127 -18.40 -12.11 -11.63
C THR A 127 -19.28 -11.20 -10.76
N LEU A 128 -20.01 -11.78 -9.81
CA LEU A 128 -20.71 -11.03 -8.74
C LEU A 128 -19.78 -10.11 -7.91
N PHE A 129 -18.47 -10.30 -7.97
CA PHE A 129 -17.47 -9.50 -7.26
C PHE A 129 -16.81 -8.43 -8.15
N THR A 130 -17.32 -8.24 -9.37
CA THR A 130 -16.82 -7.24 -10.32
C THR A 130 -17.28 -5.84 -9.92
N PRO A 131 -16.36 -4.86 -9.83
CA PRO A 131 -16.71 -3.50 -9.49
C PRO A 131 -17.17 -2.73 -10.73
N ALA A 132 -17.91 -1.65 -10.52
CA ALA A 132 -18.33 -0.76 -11.59
C ALA A 132 -17.12 -0.16 -12.34
N THR A 133 -17.27 0.10 -13.65
CA THR A 133 -16.17 0.51 -14.53
C THR A 133 -15.39 1.74 -14.04
N TYR A 134 -16.07 2.73 -13.43
CA TYR A 134 -15.40 3.95 -12.95
C TYR A 134 -14.43 3.70 -11.77
N VAL A 135 -14.51 2.54 -11.10
CA VAL A 135 -13.59 2.18 -10.01
C VAL A 135 -12.16 2.10 -10.53
N ARG A 136 -11.98 1.81 -11.82
CA ARG A 136 -10.69 1.80 -12.52
C ARG A 136 -9.99 3.15 -12.52
N TYR A 137 -10.72 4.26 -12.39
CA TYR A 137 -10.12 5.60 -12.36
C TYR A 137 -9.24 5.84 -11.12
N ILE A 138 -9.30 4.97 -10.09
CA ILE A 138 -8.33 5.01 -8.98
C ILE A 138 -6.88 4.83 -9.47
N TRP A 139 -6.66 4.16 -10.60
CA TRP A 139 -5.33 4.07 -11.20
C TRP A 139 -4.75 5.44 -11.53
N LEU A 140 -5.56 6.41 -11.96
CA LEU A 140 -5.09 7.78 -12.20
C LEU A 140 -4.52 8.41 -10.92
N VAL A 141 -5.22 8.23 -9.80
CA VAL A 141 -4.79 8.73 -8.49
C VAL A 141 -3.53 8.00 -8.02
N ILE A 142 -3.51 6.66 -8.13
CA ILE A 142 -2.36 5.83 -7.77
C ILE A 142 -1.12 6.22 -8.59
N PHE A 143 -1.24 6.38 -9.92
CA PHE A 143 -0.11 6.78 -10.77
C PHE A 143 0.32 8.22 -10.56
N ALA A 144 -0.59 9.15 -10.25
CA ALA A 144 -0.20 10.50 -9.86
C ALA A 144 0.65 10.47 -8.59
N LEU A 145 0.22 9.70 -7.58
CA LEU A 145 0.95 9.52 -6.33
C LEU A 145 2.29 8.79 -6.51
N HIS A 146 2.37 7.79 -7.40
CA HIS A 146 3.64 7.16 -7.77
C HIS A 146 4.57 8.11 -8.54
N GLY A 147 4.03 8.99 -9.39
CA GLY A 147 4.81 10.03 -10.04
C GLY A 147 5.41 11.00 -9.02
N CYS A 148 4.62 11.37 -8.01
CA CYS A 148 5.07 12.13 -6.84
C CYS A 148 6.19 11.41 -6.07
N PHE A 149 6.09 10.09 -5.85
CA PHE A 149 7.16 9.29 -5.25
C PHE A 149 8.44 9.30 -6.09
N VAL A 150 8.33 9.04 -7.40
CA VAL A 150 9.48 9.05 -8.33
C VAL A 150 10.14 10.43 -8.35
N TYR A 151 9.34 11.49 -8.44
CA TYR A 151 9.80 12.87 -8.36
C TYR A 151 10.58 13.13 -7.05
N ALA A 152 10.00 12.77 -5.90
CA ALA A 152 10.64 12.92 -4.60
C ALA A 152 11.96 12.13 -4.51
N SER A 153 11.99 10.91 -5.06
CA SER A 153 13.18 10.06 -5.06
C SER A 153 14.32 10.57 -5.97
N CYS A 154 13.98 11.32 -7.03
CA CYS A 154 14.96 11.75 -8.03
C CYS A 154 15.42 13.20 -7.86
N LEU A 155 14.50 14.11 -7.52
CA LEU A 155 14.72 15.56 -7.63
C LEU A 155 14.75 16.28 -6.29
N ASP A 156 14.03 15.80 -5.29
CA ASP A 156 13.96 16.44 -3.98
C ASP A 156 15.14 15.98 -3.10
N LYS A 157 16.11 16.88 -2.87
CA LYS A 157 17.30 16.57 -2.05
C LYS A 157 16.93 16.23 -0.61
N GLU A 158 15.92 16.89 -0.04
CA GLU A 158 15.49 16.63 1.34
C GLU A 158 14.90 15.23 1.45
N MET A 159 14.02 14.85 0.51
CA MET A 159 13.36 13.55 0.53
C MET A 159 14.27 12.38 0.15
N GLN A 160 15.33 12.61 -0.62
CA GLN A 160 16.31 11.58 -0.94
C GLN A 160 17.01 11.00 0.30
N HIS A 161 17.17 11.80 1.34
CA HIS A 161 17.74 11.36 2.62
C HIS A 161 16.71 10.68 3.52
N SER A 162 15.42 10.73 3.18
CA SER A 162 14.39 10.04 3.95
C SER A 162 14.64 8.52 3.94
N PRO A 163 14.68 7.87 5.11
CA PRO A 163 14.86 6.42 5.17
C PRO A 163 13.67 5.66 4.56
N LEU A 164 12.55 6.34 4.28
CA LEU A 164 11.40 5.76 3.55
C LEU A 164 11.69 5.56 2.05
N VAL A 165 12.60 6.33 1.46
CA VAL A 165 13.09 6.11 0.09
C VAL A 165 14.15 5.00 0.10
N GLY A 166 15.00 5.02 1.12
CA GLY A 166 15.99 3.98 1.40
C GLY A 166 17.32 4.14 0.66
N TYR A 167 17.62 5.31 0.08
CA TYR A 167 18.95 5.59 -0.49
C TYR A 167 20.01 5.83 0.58
N SER A 168 19.63 6.36 1.75
CA SER A 168 20.55 6.62 2.88
C SER A 168 21.21 5.36 3.44
N TYR A 169 20.56 4.19 3.32
CA TYR A 169 21.16 2.91 3.70
C TYR A 169 22.22 2.41 2.72
N MET A 170 22.22 2.94 1.49
CA MET A 170 23.15 2.55 0.43
C MET A 170 24.45 3.34 0.44
N SER A 171 24.51 4.49 1.14
CA SER A 171 25.67 5.39 1.16
C SER A 171 26.66 5.12 2.31
N GLY A 172 26.74 3.88 2.77
CA GLY A 172 27.89 3.44 3.56
C GLY A 172 28.08 4.03 4.96
N ALA A 173 27.04 4.44 5.70
CA ALA A 173 27.20 4.85 7.11
C ALA A 173 27.56 3.64 8.00
N GLU A 174 28.83 3.23 8.00
CA GLU A 174 29.52 2.30 8.91
C GLU A 174 29.12 2.66 10.35
N ASP A 175 28.31 1.86 11.06
CA ASP A 175 28.86 1.10 12.20
C ASP A 175 27.87 0.15 12.92
N SER A 176 26.65 -0.10 12.40
CA SER A 176 25.72 -1.07 13.04
C SER A 176 25.52 -2.33 12.19
N SER A 177 26.18 -3.42 12.58
CA SER A 177 26.31 -4.67 11.82
C SER A 177 24.99 -5.44 11.63
N ASP A 178 24.13 -5.46 12.64
CA ASP A 178 23.02 -6.43 12.67
C ASP A 178 21.77 -5.90 11.96
N PHE A 179 21.46 -4.61 12.13
CA PHE A 179 20.27 -3.99 11.54
C PHE A 179 20.39 -3.75 10.03
N LYS A 180 21.62 -3.47 9.55
CA LYS A 180 21.90 -3.26 8.12
C LYS A 180 21.60 -4.49 7.26
N SER A 181 21.84 -5.69 7.79
CA SER A 181 21.64 -6.94 7.03
C SER A 181 20.19 -7.12 6.58
N SER A 182 19.22 -6.75 7.44
CA SER A 182 17.79 -6.83 7.16
C SER A 182 17.28 -5.71 6.24
N LEU A 183 17.97 -4.56 6.22
CA LEU A 183 17.63 -3.37 5.42
C LEU A 183 18.36 -3.27 4.08
N LYS A 184 19.15 -4.29 3.69
CA LYS A 184 19.77 -4.34 2.35
C LYS A 184 18.75 -4.26 1.21
N SER A 185 17.49 -4.61 1.47
CA SER A 185 16.38 -4.38 0.55
C SER A 185 15.79 -2.99 0.80
N SER A 186 16.04 -2.05 -0.12
CA SER A 186 15.48 -0.69 -0.08
C SER A 186 14.14 -0.63 -0.84
N VAL A 187 13.22 0.26 -0.43
CA VAL A 187 11.96 0.51 -1.17
C VAL A 187 12.25 0.84 -2.63
N ALA A 188 13.26 1.68 -2.87
CA ALA A 188 13.69 2.05 -4.21
C ALA A 188 14.15 0.84 -5.06
N MET A 189 14.67 -0.22 -4.46
CA MET A 189 15.07 -1.44 -5.19
C MET A 189 13.88 -2.35 -5.51
N ASN A 190 12.81 -2.28 -4.71
CA ASN A 190 11.61 -3.09 -4.92
C ASN A 190 10.61 -2.44 -5.90
N TYR A 191 10.74 -1.13 -6.15
CA TYR A 191 9.82 -0.38 -7.00
C TYR A 191 9.67 -0.91 -8.44
N PRO A 192 10.75 -1.28 -9.15
CA PRO A 192 10.64 -1.92 -10.47
C PRO A 192 9.90 -3.26 -10.40
N GLY A 193 10.03 -4.00 -9.29
CA GLY A 193 9.28 -5.22 -9.04
C GLY A 193 7.78 -4.97 -8.89
N VAL A 194 7.37 -3.90 -8.18
CA VAL A 194 5.96 -3.49 -8.10
C VAL A 194 5.44 -3.15 -9.50
N CYS A 195 6.19 -2.37 -10.28
CA CYS A 195 5.83 -2.00 -11.66
C CYS A 195 5.66 -3.22 -12.57
N ALA A 196 6.64 -4.13 -12.58
CA ALA A 196 6.64 -5.33 -13.41
C ALA A 196 5.48 -6.28 -13.07
N THR A 197 5.18 -6.45 -11.78
CA THR A 197 4.07 -7.31 -11.31
C THR A 197 2.70 -6.71 -11.62
N VAL A 198 2.55 -5.38 -11.53
CA VAL A 198 1.33 -4.68 -11.97
C VAL A 198 1.11 -4.84 -13.47
N LEU A 199 2.16 -4.67 -14.29
CA LEU A 199 2.09 -4.89 -15.74
C LEU A 199 1.73 -6.34 -16.07
N MET A 200 2.37 -7.31 -15.43
CA MET A 200 2.06 -8.73 -15.61
C MET A 200 0.60 -9.02 -15.28
N MET A 201 0.09 -8.48 -14.17
CA MET A 201 -1.31 -8.64 -13.76
C MET A 201 -2.28 -8.06 -14.80
N ILE A 202 -2.08 -6.79 -15.21
CA ILE A 202 -2.97 -6.10 -16.14
C ILE A 202 -2.93 -6.76 -17.52
N TYR A 203 -1.73 -7.04 -18.04
CA TYR A 203 -1.56 -7.68 -19.34
C TYR A 203 -2.21 -9.07 -19.38
N SER A 204 -2.00 -9.88 -18.34
CA SER A 204 -2.61 -11.21 -18.24
C SER A 204 -4.13 -11.13 -18.13
N PHE A 205 -4.65 -10.12 -17.41
CA PHE A 205 -6.08 -9.90 -17.30
C PHE A 205 -6.69 -9.55 -18.66
N ASP A 206 -6.06 -8.63 -19.39
CA ASP A 206 -6.50 -8.16 -20.72
C ASP A 206 -6.55 -9.29 -21.75
N HIS A 207 -5.61 -10.24 -21.67
CA HIS A 207 -5.56 -11.42 -22.54
C HIS A 207 -6.45 -12.59 -22.07
N GLY A 208 -7.23 -12.41 -21.00
CA GLY A 208 -8.11 -13.45 -20.45
C GLY A 208 -7.39 -14.58 -19.69
N TRP A 209 -6.10 -14.42 -19.40
CA TRP A 209 -5.29 -15.39 -18.66
C TRP A 209 -5.45 -15.21 -17.15
N MET A 210 -6.65 -15.49 -16.64
CA MET A 210 -7.03 -15.18 -15.25
C MET A 210 -6.14 -15.83 -14.18
N GLY A 211 -5.65 -17.04 -14.42
CA GLY A 211 -4.68 -17.69 -13.51
C GLY A 211 -3.34 -16.93 -13.43
N PHE A 212 -2.83 -16.43 -14.55
CA PHE A 212 -1.61 -15.62 -14.59
C PHE A 212 -1.85 -14.22 -14.01
N ALA A 213 -3.02 -13.62 -14.24
CA ALA A 213 -3.39 -12.36 -13.62
C ALA A 213 -3.44 -12.49 -12.08
N PHE A 214 -4.02 -13.58 -11.58
CA PHE A 214 -4.04 -13.88 -10.14
C PHE A 214 -2.63 -14.08 -9.58
N ALA A 215 -1.77 -14.87 -10.25
CA ALA A 215 -0.38 -15.06 -9.84
C ALA A 215 0.41 -13.74 -9.83
N GLY A 216 0.21 -12.89 -10.84
CA GLY A 216 0.80 -11.55 -10.91
C GLY A 216 0.36 -10.66 -9.75
N ALA A 217 -0.93 -10.69 -9.40
CA ALA A 217 -1.47 -9.96 -8.24
C ALA A 217 -0.85 -10.45 -6.91
N LEU A 218 -0.72 -11.77 -6.72
CA LEU A 218 -0.07 -12.34 -5.52
C LEU A 218 1.41 -11.96 -5.44
N LEU A 219 2.13 -11.99 -6.56
CA LEU A 219 3.53 -11.57 -6.62
C LEU A 219 3.67 -10.07 -6.30
N CYS A 220 2.76 -9.24 -6.82
CA CYS A 220 2.69 -7.81 -6.50
C CYS A 220 2.47 -7.58 -5.00
N LEU A 221 1.52 -8.30 -4.39
CA LEU A 221 1.28 -8.25 -2.95
C LEU A 221 2.52 -8.63 -2.14
N ALA A 222 3.23 -9.69 -2.52
CA ALA A 222 4.46 -10.11 -1.85
C ALA A 222 5.54 -9.01 -1.87
N VAL A 223 5.74 -8.37 -3.02
CA VAL A 223 6.68 -7.24 -3.14
C VAL A 223 6.21 -6.04 -2.30
N LEU A 224 4.92 -5.71 -2.32
CA LEU A 224 4.37 -4.61 -1.54
C LEU A 224 4.42 -4.86 -0.03
N VAL A 225 4.24 -6.09 0.45
CA VAL A 225 4.44 -6.44 1.87
C VAL A 225 5.87 -6.12 2.30
N ASN A 226 6.87 -6.43 1.45
CA ASN A 226 8.26 -6.08 1.73
C ASN A 226 8.45 -4.57 1.78
N VAL A 227 7.88 -3.82 0.83
CA VAL A 227 7.92 -2.34 0.83
C VAL A 227 7.30 -1.76 2.10
N LEU A 228 6.09 -2.18 2.48
CA LEU A 228 5.41 -1.71 3.68
C LEU A 228 6.17 -2.08 4.95
N LYS A 229 6.78 -3.27 5.01
CA LYS A 229 7.66 -3.68 6.11
C LYS A 229 8.88 -2.77 6.24
N ILE A 230 9.54 -2.43 5.13
CA ILE A 230 10.69 -1.50 5.14
C ILE A 230 10.24 -0.12 5.63
N GLN A 231 9.11 0.39 5.12
CA GLN A 231 8.55 1.68 5.54
C GLN A 231 8.16 1.69 7.03
N TYR A 232 7.63 0.58 7.53
CA TYR A 232 7.33 0.39 8.95
C TYR A 232 8.59 0.52 9.81
N MET A 233 9.64 -0.26 9.48
CA MET A 233 10.91 -0.24 10.22
C MET A 233 11.58 1.12 10.17
N ALA A 234 11.60 1.77 9.00
CA ALA A 234 12.14 3.13 8.84
C ALA A 234 11.39 4.16 9.70
N SER A 235 10.05 4.03 9.80
CA SER A 235 9.24 4.92 10.63
C SER A 235 9.48 4.72 12.12
N MET A 236 9.61 3.46 12.55
CA MET A 236 9.93 3.12 13.94
C MET A 236 11.31 3.66 14.33
N LEU A 237 12.30 3.55 13.45
CA LEU A 237 13.64 4.07 13.69
C LEU A 237 13.64 5.60 13.81
N MET A 238 12.93 6.30 12.93
CA MET A 238 12.78 7.76 13.04
C MET A 238 12.13 8.19 14.36
N ALA A 239 11.11 7.46 14.83
CA ALA A 239 10.48 7.74 16.11
C ALA A 239 11.45 7.55 17.29
N ASN A 240 12.24 6.47 17.29
CA ASN A 240 13.21 6.19 18.36
C ASN A 240 14.35 7.21 18.40
N VAL A 241 14.85 7.67 17.25
CA VAL A 241 15.92 8.69 17.20
C VAL A 241 15.44 10.01 17.80
N VAL A 242 14.20 10.40 17.55
CA VAL A 242 13.62 11.62 18.14
C VAL A 242 13.54 11.50 19.66
N VAL A 243 13.02 10.38 20.19
CA VAL A 243 12.91 10.16 21.64
C VAL A 243 14.29 10.21 22.33
N ASN A 244 15.29 9.51 21.77
CA ASN A 244 16.63 9.46 22.35
C ASN A 244 17.36 10.81 22.33
N ASN A 245 17.07 11.68 21.35
CA ASN A 245 17.65 13.02 21.28
C ASN A 245 17.01 13.99 22.27
N VAL A 246 15.73 13.79 22.61
CA VAL A 246 15.04 14.58 23.66
C VAL A 246 15.62 14.23 25.03
N GLU A 247 15.73 12.94 25.36
CA GLU A 247 16.28 12.50 26.66
C GLU A 247 17.71 13.02 26.90
N LYS A 248 18.57 13.03 25.87
CA LYS A 248 19.93 13.56 25.99
C LYS A 248 19.99 15.07 26.23
N ASN A 249 19.02 15.84 25.74
CA ASN A 249 19.01 17.29 25.93
C ASN A 249 18.50 17.67 27.32
N ASP A 250 17.56 16.89 27.88
CA ASP A 250 17.06 17.10 29.24
C ASP A 250 18.16 16.86 30.29
N ASP A 251 19.00 15.84 30.09
CA ASP A 251 20.16 15.58 30.97
C ASP A 251 21.20 16.71 30.94
N VAL A 252 21.28 17.48 29.85
CA VAL A 252 22.19 18.63 29.71
C VAL A 252 21.63 19.87 30.41
N TYR A 253 20.31 20.08 30.37
CA TYR A 253 19.66 21.23 31.00
C TYR A 253 19.54 21.09 32.53
N VAL A 254 19.32 19.88 33.06
CA VAL A 254 19.20 19.64 34.51
C VAL A 254 20.51 19.93 35.26
N LYS A 255 21.66 19.98 34.59
CA LYS A 255 22.94 20.34 35.22
C LYS A 255 23.23 21.84 35.30
N GLN A 256 22.35 22.71 34.79
CA GLN A 256 22.60 24.15 34.76
C GLN A 256 21.66 25.00 35.65
N GLU A 257 20.72 24.37 36.38
CA GLU A 257 19.71 25.10 37.17
C GLU A 257 19.95 25.17 38.69
N ASP A 258 21.15 24.83 39.18
CA ASP A 258 21.43 24.88 40.62
C ASP A 258 21.67 26.30 41.21
N GLU A 259 21.44 27.39 40.46
CA GLU A 259 21.73 28.75 41.00
C GLU A 259 20.66 29.84 40.85
N THR A 260 19.46 29.64 40.30
CA THR A 260 18.49 30.76 40.25
C THR A 260 17.02 30.40 40.47
N ASN A 261 16.52 30.93 41.59
CA ASN A 261 15.16 30.92 42.13
C ASN A 261 14.01 30.99 41.11
N GLN A 262 13.05 30.07 41.30
CA GLN A 262 11.59 30.23 41.27
C GLN A 262 11.01 31.28 40.31
N SER A 263 10.53 30.85 39.13
CA SER A 263 9.18 31.22 38.69
C SER A 263 8.67 30.25 37.59
N GLY A 264 7.55 29.58 37.89
CA GLY A 264 6.60 28.96 36.95
C GLY A 264 7.16 28.20 35.74
N ILE A 265 7.58 26.94 35.93
CA ILE A 265 7.82 26.01 34.82
C ILE A 265 6.47 25.71 34.15
N HIS A 266 6.18 26.44 33.08
CA HIS A 266 5.13 26.12 32.15
C HIS A 266 5.62 24.91 31.35
N LEU A 267 5.22 23.70 31.76
CA LEU A 267 5.34 22.49 30.95
C LEU A 267 4.51 22.69 29.68
N THR A 268 5.09 23.37 28.69
CA THR A 268 4.52 23.42 27.35
C THR A 268 4.66 22.02 26.76
N ASP A 269 3.53 21.37 26.59
CA ASP A 269 3.35 20.03 26.05
C ASP A 269 4.06 19.91 24.69
N GLU A 270 5.33 19.50 24.68
CA GLU A 270 6.14 19.32 23.46
C GLU A 270 5.64 18.16 22.58
N SER A 271 4.61 17.44 23.01
CA SER A 271 3.96 16.40 22.19
C SER A 271 3.31 16.96 20.91
N ASP A 272 3.07 18.28 20.83
CA ASP A 272 2.54 18.96 19.64
C ASP A 272 3.57 19.16 18.50
N LYS A 273 4.88 19.04 18.75
CA LYS A 273 5.91 19.14 17.69
C LYS A 273 6.02 17.90 16.81
N PHE A 274 5.33 16.81 17.14
CA PHE A 274 5.41 15.56 16.39
C PHE A 274 4.72 15.61 15.01
N PHE A 275 3.93 16.66 14.72
CA PHE A 275 3.31 16.86 13.41
C PHE A 275 3.97 18.01 12.64
N THR A 276 5.23 17.81 12.30
CA THR A 276 5.90 18.70 11.35
C THR A 276 5.25 18.53 9.97
N LYS A 277 5.16 19.64 9.21
CA LYS A 277 4.77 19.64 7.78
C LYS A 277 5.51 18.56 6.97
N GLU A 278 6.72 18.23 7.39
CA GLU A 278 7.57 17.18 6.84
C GLU A 278 6.97 15.77 7.00
N ASN A 279 6.34 15.45 8.13
CA ASN A 279 5.71 14.15 8.35
C ASN A 279 4.51 13.93 7.42
N VAL A 280 3.72 14.97 7.16
CA VAL A 280 2.62 14.92 6.17
C VAL A 280 3.17 14.71 4.77
N LYS A 281 4.19 15.50 4.39
CA LYS A 281 4.87 15.39 3.10
C LYS A 281 5.41 13.96 2.91
N ASN A 282 6.13 13.42 3.89
CA ASN A 282 6.65 12.06 3.86
C ASN A 282 5.55 11.00 3.75
N PHE A 283 4.42 11.16 4.45
CA PHE A 283 3.29 10.25 4.32
C PHE A 283 2.69 10.28 2.90
N VAL A 284 2.33 11.45 2.41
CA VAL A 284 1.62 11.61 1.12
C VAL A 284 2.50 11.18 -0.05
N PHE A 285 3.78 11.58 -0.07
CA PHE A 285 4.67 11.33 -1.19
C PHE A 285 5.36 9.96 -1.14
N LEU A 286 5.61 9.40 0.06
CA LEU A 286 6.44 8.20 0.19
C LEU A 286 5.67 6.95 0.63
N LYS A 287 4.59 7.07 1.41
CA LYS A 287 3.85 5.90 1.96
C LYS A 287 2.53 5.66 1.25
N LEU A 288 1.71 6.71 1.14
CA LEU A 288 0.35 6.65 0.59
C LEU A 288 0.25 5.97 -0.80
N PRO A 289 1.18 6.20 -1.77
CA PRO A 289 1.10 5.53 -3.07
C PRO A 289 1.13 4.00 -2.93
N PHE A 290 1.99 3.47 -2.06
CA PHE A 290 2.16 2.03 -1.84
C PHE A 290 1.01 1.44 -1.03
N GLU A 291 0.51 2.16 -0.03
CA GLU A 291 -0.66 1.73 0.74
C GLU A 291 -1.91 1.61 -0.14
N LEU A 292 -2.19 2.62 -0.97
CA LEU A 292 -3.31 2.59 -1.91
C LEU A 292 -3.14 1.46 -2.93
N THR A 293 -1.94 1.29 -3.48
CA THR A 293 -1.64 0.20 -4.42
C THR A 293 -1.87 -1.15 -3.75
N PHE A 294 -1.40 -1.35 -2.52
CA PHE A 294 -1.57 -2.60 -1.79
C PHE A 294 -3.05 -2.94 -1.57
N GLY A 295 -3.85 -1.99 -1.06
CA GLY A 295 -5.28 -2.23 -0.84
C GLY A 295 -6.04 -2.51 -2.15
N TYR A 296 -5.66 -1.83 -3.23
CA TYR A 296 -6.31 -2.03 -4.53
C TYR A 296 -5.92 -3.36 -5.18
N VAL A 297 -4.62 -3.70 -5.21
CA VAL A 297 -4.12 -4.99 -5.72
C VAL A 297 -4.65 -6.15 -4.88
N LEU A 298 -4.83 -5.98 -3.58
CA LEU A 298 -5.45 -6.99 -2.72
C LEU A 298 -6.89 -7.29 -3.17
N SER A 299 -7.63 -6.25 -3.53
CA SER A 299 -8.99 -6.39 -4.04
C SER A 299 -9.01 -7.02 -5.44
N LEU A 300 -8.06 -6.63 -6.31
CA LEU A 300 -7.88 -7.26 -7.62
C LEU A 300 -7.45 -8.73 -7.53
N ALA A 301 -6.64 -9.12 -6.54
CA ALA A 301 -6.30 -10.53 -6.33
C ALA A 301 -7.55 -11.35 -6.02
N ALA A 302 -8.45 -10.81 -5.18
CA ALA A 302 -9.75 -11.43 -4.92
C ALA A 302 -10.62 -11.48 -6.19
N LEU A 303 -10.61 -10.44 -7.04
CA LEU A 303 -11.30 -10.46 -8.33
C LEU A 303 -10.76 -11.54 -9.27
N CYS A 304 -9.45 -11.55 -9.50
CA CYS A 304 -8.80 -12.52 -10.38
C CYS A 304 -9.03 -13.94 -9.88
N LEU A 305 -9.10 -14.17 -8.55
CA LEU A 305 -9.51 -15.46 -8.00
C LEU A 305 -10.94 -15.81 -8.41
N ASN A 306 -11.91 -14.91 -8.23
CA ASN A 306 -13.29 -15.15 -8.64
C ASN A 306 -13.40 -15.42 -10.14
N ALA A 307 -12.77 -14.60 -10.97
CA ALA A 307 -12.76 -14.74 -12.42
C ALA A 307 -12.07 -16.03 -12.89
N TRP A 308 -10.99 -16.45 -12.21
CA TRP A 308 -10.33 -17.71 -12.52
C TRP A 308 -11.23 -18.92 -12.19
N PHE A 309 -11.96 -18.88 -11.09
CA PHE A 309 -12.97 -19.91 -10.81
C PHE A 309 -14.12 -19.86 -11.82
N ASP A 310 -14.57 -18.67 -12.21
CA ASP A 310 -15.60 -18.44 -13.24
C ASP A 310 -15.23 -19.03 -14.61
N SER A 311 -13.95 -18.99 -14.97
CA SER A 311 -13.47 -19.62 -16.21
C SER A 311 -13.62 -21.15 -16.27
N ASN A 312 -13.96 -21.80 -15.14
CA ASN A 312 -14.25 -23.23 -15.12
C ASN A 312 -15.75 -23.48 -15.31
N GLU A 313 -16.17 -23.74 -16.56
CA GLU A 313 -17.58 -23.98 -16.95
C GLU A 313 -18.29 -25.10 -16.15
N SER A 314 -17.53 -25.98 -15.50
CA SER A 314 -18.08 -27.08 -14.70
C SER A 314 -18.67 -26.67 -13.35
N LEU A 315 -18.42 -25.45 -12.88
CA LEU A 315 -18.82 -25.04 -11.53
C LEU A 315 -20.29 -24.54 -11.48
N PRO A 316 -21.09 -24.98 -10.48
CA PRO A 316 -22.44 -24.47 -10.30
C PRO A 316 -22.45 -22.98 -9.90
N THR A 317 -23.45 -22.22 -10.36
CA THR A 317 -23.69 -20.80 -10.00
C THR A 317 -23.64 -20.54 -8.48
N THR A 318 -24.10 -21.50 -7.66
CA THR A 318 -24.05 -21.43 -6.20
C THR A 318 -22.62 -21.30 -5.65
N VAL A 319 -21.65 -21.95 -6.29
CA VAL A 319 -20.24 -21.89 -5.90
C VAL A 319 -19.67 -20.49 -6.17
N HIS A 320 -20.00 -19.88 -7.32
CA HIS A 320 -19.59 -18.51 -7.64
C HIS A 320 -20.17 -17.49 -6.64
N LEU A 321 -21.44 -17.66 -6.25
CA LEU A 321 -22.07 -16.83 -5.21
C LEU A 321 -21.36 -16.95 -3.86
N ILE A 322 -21.05 -18.17 -3.42
CA ILE A 322 -20.32 -18.41 -2.17
C ILE A 322 -18.93 -17.77 -2.25
N LEU A 323 -18.21 -17.96 -3.35
CA LEU A 323 -16.86 -17.43 -3.53
C LEU A 323 -16.83 -15.90 -3.51
N ALA A 324 -17.77 -15.24 -4.20
CA ALA A 324 -17.88 -13.78 -4.23
C ALA A 324 -18.14 -13.23 -2.82
N ASN A 325 -19.08 -13.83 -2.08
CA ASN A 325 -19.40 -13.39 -0.72
C ASN A 325 -18.24 -13.66 0.27
N LEU A 326 -17.56 -14.81 0.17
CA LEU A 326 -16.38 -15.11 0.98
C LEU A 326 -15.22 -14.14 0.69
N SER A 327 -15.05 -13.74 -0.57
CA SER A 327 -14.04 -12.77 -0.98
C SER A 327 -14.31 -11.39 -0.36
N MET A 328 -15.56 -10.93 -0.39
CA MET A 328 -15.98 -9.68 0.27
C MET A 328 -15.77 -9.71 1.78
N ILE A 329 -16.16 -10.81 2.44
CA ILE A 329 -15.97 -11.00 3.88
C ILE A 329 -14.48 -11.05 4.22
N GLY A 330 -13.68 -11.73 3.40
CA GLY A 330 -12.23 -11.78 3.54
C GLY A 330 -11.59 -10.39 3.47
N LEU A 331 -11.97 -9.58 2.48
CA LEU A 331 -11.50 -8.20 2.35
C LEU A 331 -11.97 -7.31 3.51
N LEU A 332 -13.19 -7.50 3.99
CA LEU A 332 -13.70 -6.82 5.19
C LEU A 332 -12.83 -7.15 6.42
N ILE A 333 -12.57 -8.43 6.68
CA ILE A 333 -11.75 -8.86 7.82
C ILE A 333 -10.34 -8.32 7.69
N VAL A 334 -9.70 -8.46 6.52
CA VAL A 334 -8.33 -7.95 6.30
C VAL A 334 -8.30 -6.42 6.43
N GLY A 335 -9.27 -5.70 5.86
CA GLY A 335 -9.36 -4.25 5.98
C GLY A 335 -9.53 -3.77 7.43
N ILE A 336 -10.40 -4.41 8.21
CA ILE A 336 -10.54 -4.14 9.65
C ILE A 336 -9.25 -4.46 10.39
N CYS A 337 -8.63 -5.61 10.14
CA CYS A 337 -7.37 -5.99 10.77
C CYS A 337 -6.26 -4.97 10.47
N VAL A 338 -6.13 -4.52 9.23
CA VAL A 338 -5.14 -3.53 8.81
C VAL A 338 -5.38 -2.18 9.51
N LEU A 339 -6.64 -1.73 9.59
CA LEU A 339 -7.00 -0.47 10.23
C LEU A 339 -6.91 -0.49 11.77
N LEU A 340 -7.15 -1.66 12.40
CA LEU A 340 -7.23 -1.77 13.84
C LEU A 340 -5.96 -2.26 14.53
N LYS A 341 -5.28 -3.27 13.96
CA LYS A 341 -4.21 -4.04 14.62
C LYS A 341 -2.83 -3.41 14.50
N PHE A 342 -2.55 -2.69 13.41
CA PHE A 342 -1.24 -2.09 13.22
C PHE A 342 -1.18 -0.71 13.88
N GLU A 343 -0.11 -0.47 14.64
CA GLU A 343 0.16 0.83 15.27
C GLU A 343 0.42 1.91 14.22
N THR A 344 1.12 1.52 13.15
CA THR A 344 1.22 2.29 11.93
C THR A 344 -0.10 2.20 11.18
N LYS A 345 -0.72 3.36 11.03
CA LYS A 345 -2.06 3.46 10.46
C LYS A 345 -1.97 3.42 8.93
N TYR A 346 -2.25 2.25 8.34
CA TYR A 346 -2.28 2.04 6.90
C TYR A 346 -3.61 2.53 6.29
N TYR A 347 -3.84 3.84 6.34
CA TYR A 347 -5.08 4.45 5.86
C TYR A 347 -5.30 4.24 4.37
N GLY A 348 -4.24 4.28 3.55
CA GLY A 348 -4.35 4.10 2.11
C GLY A 348 -4.90 2.72 1.74
N VAL A 349 -4.50 1.67 2.48
CA VAL A 349 -4.99 0.31 2.25
C VAL A 349 -6.51 0.26 2.48
N GLY A 350 -6.98 0.80 3.61
CA GLY A 350 -8.40 0.85 3.93
C GLY A 350 -9.21 1.67 2.91
N CYS A 351 -8.71 2.84 2.50
CA CYS A 351 -9.34 3.68 1.48
C CYS A 351 -9.51 2.94 0.15
N ALA A 352 -8.48 2.24 -0.32
CA ALA A 352 -8.52 1.50 -1.58
C ALA A 352 -9.51 0.31 -1.53
N VAL A 353 -9.55 -0.43 -0.42
CA VAL A 353 -10.52 -1.52 -0.23
C VAL A 353 -11.95 -0.99 -0.17
N VAL A 354 -12.20 0.11 0.56
CA VAL A 354 -13.52 0.77 0.60
C VAL A 354 -13.94 1.23 -0.80
N TRP A 355 -13.03 1.88 -1.55
CA TRP A 355 -13.29 2.33 -2.91
C TRP A 355 -13.70 1.17 -3.83
N TYR A 356 -12.97 0.05 -3.74
CA TYR A 356 -13.28 -1.15 -4.52
C TYR A 356 -14.65 -1.75 -4.15
N MET A 357 -14.91 -1.95 -2.85
CA MET A 357 -16.15 -2.56 -2.35
C MET A 357 -17.38 -1.71 -2.66
N LEU A 358 -17.25 -0.38 -2.56
CA LEU A 358 -18.27 0.56 -3.01
C LEU A 358 -18.55 0.41 -4.51
N GLY A 359 -17.51 0.18 -5.29
CA GLY A 359 -17.58 -0.16 -6.70
C GLY A 359 -18.43 -1.39 -7.01
N VAL A 360 -18.21 -2.47 -6.26
CA VAL A 360 -19.01 -3.72 -6.37
C VAL A 360 -20.46 -3.45 -5.99
N ALA A 361 -20.70 -2.73 -4.89
CA ALA A 361 -22.05 -2.42 -4.44
C ALA A 361 -22.84 -1.62 -5.49
N ILE A 362 -22.18 -0.68 -6.17
CA ILE A 362 -22.80 0.17 -7.20
C ILE A 362 -23.06 -0.61 -8.49
N GLU A 363 -22.13 -1.46 -8.94
CA GLU A 363 -22.34 -2.35 -10.09
C GLU A 363 -23.60 -3.20 -9.90
N LEU A 364 -23.79 -3.76 -8.70
CA LEU A 364 -24.92 -4.63 -8.43
C LEU A 364 -26.26 -3.87 -8.28
N ILE A 365 -26.29 -2.53 -8.23
CA ILE A 365 -27.55 -1.75 -8.32
C ILE A 365 -28.13 -1.84 -9.73
N THR A 366 -27.26 -1.77 -10.73
CA THR A 366 -27.62 -1.82 -12.15
C THR A 366 -26.67 -2.80 -12.82
N PRO A 367 -26.85 -4.11 -12.55
CA PRO A 367 -25.91 -5.12 -12.98
C PRO A 367 -25.77 -5.09 -14.49
N SER A 368 -24.52 -5.13 -14.96
CA SER A 368 -24.21 -5.35 -16.36
C SER A 368 -24.87 -6.64 -16.89
N GLN A 369 -25.11 -6.65 -18.20
CA GLN A 369 -25.85 -7.71 -18.87
C GLN A 369 -25.26 -9.12 -18.63
N PRO A 370 -23.93 -9.34 -18.62
CA PRO A 370 -23.35 -10.63 -18.25
C PRO A 370 -23.73 -11.09 -16.84
N ILE A 371 -23.67 -10.20 -15.84
CA ILE A 371 -24.05 -10.52 -14.45
C ILE A 371 -25.54 -10.86 -14.37
N TYR A 372 -26.39 -10.05 -15.00
CA TYR A 372 -27.85 -10.26 -15.00
C TYR A 372 -28.25 -11.59 -15.66
N ASN A 373 -27.54 -11.99 -16.72
CA ASN A 373 -27.80 -13.25 -17.41
C ASN A 373 -27.29 -14.48 -16.64
N ALA A 374 -26.20 -14.33 -15.86
CA ALA A 374 -25.55 -15.43 -15.16
C ALA A 374 -26.15 -15.72 -13.77
N PHE A 375 -26.73 -14.71 -13.11
CA PHE A 375 -27.16 -14.81 -11.71
C PHE A 375 -28.63 -14.43 -11.52
N SER A 376 -29.29 -15.08 -10.56
CA SER A 376 -30.67 -14.74 -10.19
C SER A 376 -30.73 -13.42 -9.42
N ASP A 377 -31.86 -12.72 -9.50
CA ASP A 377 -32.12 -11.48 -8.75
C ASP A 377 -31.85 -11.62 -7.25
N GLY A 378 -32.16 -12.79 -6.68
CA GLY A 378 -31.89 -13.11 -5.27
C GLY A 378 -30.40 -13.18 -4.96
N ALA A 379 -29.60 -13.81 -5.83
CA ALA A 379 -28.14 -13.88 -5.67
C ALA A 379 -27.51 -12.48 -5.76
N ILE A 380 -27.92 -11.70 -6.76
CA ILE A 380 -27.48 -10.30 -6.95
C ILE A 380 -27.82 -9.47 -5.72
N SER A 381 -29.06 -9.53 -5.24
CA SER A 381 -29.53 -8.76 -4.07
C SER A 381 -28.77 -9.11 -2.79
N VAL A 382 -28.49 -10.40 -2.56
CA VAL A 382 -27.73 -10.85 -1.38
C VAL A 382 -26.29 -10.34 -1.44
N THR A 383 -25.60 -10.50 -2.57
CA THR A 383 -24.23 -10.02 -2.75
C THR A 383 -24.16 -8.50 -2.65
N GLN A 384 -25.13 -7.79 -3.21
CA GLN A 384 -25.26 -6.33 -3.10
C GLN A 384 -25.35 -5.89 -1.63
N LEU A 385 -26.22 -6.54 -0.84
CA LEU A 385 -26.36 -6.25 0.59
C LEU A 385 -25.05 -6.49 1.35
N VAL A 386 -24.36 -7.61 1.08
CA VAL A 386 -23.06 -7.91 1.69
C VAL A 386 -22.01 -6.84 1.34
N ALA A 387 -21.95 -6.42 0.07
CA ALA A 387 -21.04 -5.37 -0.39
C ALA A 387 -21.29 -4.04 0.33
N TYR A 388 -22.56 -3.62 0.46
CA TYR A 388 -22.93 -2.40 1.19
C TYR A 388 -22.58 -2.45 2.67
N LEU A 389 -22.89 -3.56 3.34
CA LEU A 389 -22.58 -3.72 4.76
C LEU A 389 -21.06 -3.71 4.99
N ALA A 390 -20.30 -4.46 4.19
CA ALA A 390 -18.84 -4.47 4.28
C ALA A 390 -18.24 -3.07 4.03
N THR A 391 -18.71 -2.37 2.99
CA THR A 391 -18.28 -0.99 2.68
C THR A 391 -18.58 -0.04 3.83
N THR A 392 -19.79 -0.10 4.40
CA THR A 392 -20.22 0.77 5.50
C THR A 392 -19.39 0.53 6.76
N ILE A 393 -19.17 -0.74 7.13
CA ILE A 393 -18.36 -1.09 8.30
C ILE A 393 -16.91 -0.60 8.14
N LEU A 394 -16.29 -0.82 6.97
CA LEU A 394 -14.94 -0.35 6.70
C LEU A 394 -14.86 1.18 6.70
N LEU A 395 -15.82 1.86 6.09
CA LEU A 395 -15.86 3.33 6.03
C LEU A 395 -16.04 3.94 7.42
N VAL A 396 -16.93 3.40 8.26
CA VAL A 396 -17.09 3.83 9.66
C VAL A 396 -15.80 3.59 10.46
N THR A 397 -15.17 2.43 10.28
CA THR A 397 -13.90 2.10 10.96
C THR A 397 -12.78 3.07 10.56
N LEU A 398 -12.67 3.34 9.25
CA LEU A 398 -11.70 4.25 8.66
C LEU A 398 -11.92 5.69 9.16
N THR A 399 -13.15 6.19 9.10
CA THR A 399 -13.48 7.56 9.54
C THR A 399 -13.30 7.74 11.05
N ALA A 400 -13.70 6.77 11.88
CA ALA A 400 -13.46 6.81 13.32
C ALA A 400 -11.95 6.85 13.66
N ARG A 401 -11.14 6.06 12.95
CA ARG A 401 -9.67 6.05 13.12
C ARG A 401 -9.01 7.33 12.60
N ALA A 402 -9.49 7.88 11.49
CA ALA A 402 -9.01 9.16 10.95
C ALA A 402 -9.37 10.31 11.91
N ALA A 403 -10.62 10.36 12.40
CA ALA A 403 -11.08 11.35 13.36
C ALA A 403 -10.30 11.28 14.67
N LYS A 404 -10.11 10.09 15.26
CA LYS A 404 -9.27 9.91 16.47
C LYS A 404 -7.85 10.44 16.25
N THR A 405 -7.32 10.30 15.04
CA THR A 405 -5.98 10.78 14.69
C THR A 405 -5.96 12.28 14.50
N ALA A 406 -6.95 12.84 13.81
CA ALA A 406 -7.09 14.28 13.66
C ALA A 406 -7.26 15.00 15.01
N ILE A 407 -8.03 14.42 15.93
CA ILE A 407 -8.19 14.92 17.32
C ILE A 407 -6.86 14.83 18.07
N LYS A 408 -6.19 13.67 18.06
CA LYS A 408 -4.91 13.50 18.76
C LYS A 408 -3.83 14.46 18.25
N LEU A 409 -3.88 14.79 16.96
CA LEU A 409 -2.93 15.69 16.30
C LEU A 409 -3.38 17.16 16.32
N ASN A 410 -4.48 17.47 17.01
CA ASN A 410 -5.05 18.80 17.09
C ASN A 410 -5.27 19.48 15.72
N LEU A 411 -5.52 18.69 14.66
CA LEU A 411 -5.60 19.21 13.28
C LEU A 411 -6.73 20.23 13.12
N PHE A 412 -7.78 20.13 13.94
CA PHE A 412 -8.91 21.06 13.92
C PHE A 412 -8.52 22.48 14.34
N ASN A 413 -7.50 22.66 15.18
CA ASN A 413 -7.01 23.98 15.55
C ASN A 413 -6.16 24.64 14.44
N CYS A 414 -5.67 23.86 13.47
CA CYS A 414 -4.92 24.39 12.32
C CYS A 414 -5.84 24.84 11.16
N VAL A 415 -7.11 24.41 11.14
CA VAL A 415 -8.06 24.74 10.06
C VAL A 415 -8.39 26.25 10.00
N PRO A 416 -8.63 26.96 11.12
CA PRO A 416 -8.88 28.41 11.09
C PRO A 416 -7.68 29.21 10.54
N ALA A 417 -6.45 28.76 10.78
CA ALA A 417 -5.25 29.43 10.28
C ALA A 417 -5.08 29.31 8.75
N LEU A 418 -5.60 28.23 8.14
CA LEU A 418 -5.61 28.02 6.69
C LEU A 418 -6.78 28.71 5.99
N ALA A 419 -7.87 28.97 6.72
CA ALA A 419 -9.07 29.58 6.16
C ALA A 419 -8.90 31.07 5.79
N GLY A 420 -7.72 31.66 6.01
CA GLY A 420 -7.35 32.97 5.46
C GLY A 420 -8.31 34.09 5.80
N GLY A 421 -9.04 33.95 6.92
CA GLY A 421 -9.72 35.07 7.50
C GLY A 421 -8.64 35.97 8.05
N ASP A 422 -8.37 37.08 7.36
CA ASP A 422 -7.81 38.29 7.95
C ASP A 422 -8.75 38.78 9.06
N ALA A 423 -8.94 37.97 10.10
CA ALA A 423 -9.34 38.45 11.40
C ALA A 423 -8.17 39.30 11.83
N SER A 424 -8.27 40.57 11.43
CA SER A 424 -7.50 41.70 11.92
C SER A 424 -7.66 41.66 13.42
N ALA A 425 -6.83 40.86 14.09
CA ALA A 425 -6.69 40.85 15.51
C ALA A 425 -6.12 42.22 15.83
N SER A 426 -7.03 43.15 16.11
CA SER A 426 -6.76 44.29 16.96
C SER A 426 -5.86 43.77 18.07
N VAL A 427 -4.63 44.26 18.10
CA VAL A 427 -3.70 44.07 19.20
C VAL A 427 -4.44 44.54 20.45
N VAL A 428 -5.05 43.61 21.17
CA VAL A 428 -5.51 43.84 22.53
C VAL A 428 -4.23 43.91 23.33
N SER A 429 -3.87 45.14 23.73
CA SER A 429 -2.77 45.42 24.64
C SER A 429 -2.84 44.50 25.85
N GLU A 430 -1.70 43.92 26.22
CA GLU A 430 -1.54 43.00 27.36
C GLU A 430 -1.95 43.59 28.72
N ASP A 431 -2.27 44.89 28.78
CA ASP A 431 -2.68 45.57 30.01
C ASP A 431 -4.10 45.20 30.49
N ASP A 432 -4.98 44.63 29.65
CA ASP A 432 -6.37 44.32 30.03
C ASP A 432 -6.64 42.86 30.47
N VAL A 433 -5.63 41.98 30.45
CA VAL A 433 -5.82 40.54 30.74
C VAL A 433 -5.66 40.18 32.22
N SER A 434 -5.24 41.14 33.06
CA SER A 434 -5.10 40.91 34.51
C SER A 434 -6.43 40.87 35.28
N GLU A 435 -7.55 41.34 34.69
CA GLU A 435 -8.82 41.48 35.42
C GLU A 435 -9.80 40.32 35.20
N CYS A 436 -9.59 39.43 34.22
CA CYS A 436 -10.57 38.39 33.89
C CYS A 436 -10.29 37.00 34.50
N LYS A 437 -9.16 36.83 35.22
CA LYS A 437 -8.78 35.55 35.85
C LYS A 437 -9.36 35.30 37.25
N ASN A 438 -10.05 36.27 37.85
CA ASN A 438 -10.55 36.18 39.23
C ASN A 438 -12.06 35.93 39.38
N LYS A 439 -12.79 35.53 38.32
CA LYS A 439 -14.26 35.39 38.41
C LYS A 439 -14.86 34.06 37.93
N ILE A 440 -14.09 32.98 38.00
CA ILE A 440 -14.63 31.61 37.86
C ILE A 440 -14.16 30.78 39.05
N THR A 441 -14.60 31.18 40.23
CA THR A 441 -14.64 30.33 41.42
C THR A 441 -16.10 30.08 41.77
N THR A 442 -16.41 28.79 41.92
CA THR A 442 -17.51 28.23 42.71
C THR A 442 -18.92 28.68 42.34
N ASP A 443 -19.64 27.84 41.59
CA ASP A 443 -20.96 27.36 42.01
C ASP A 443 -21.45 26.27 41.03
N TYR A 444 -21.18 25.01 41.38
CA TYR A 444 -22.04 23.88 40.99
C TYR A 444 -22.04 22.88 42.15
N VAL A 445 -22.83 23.24 43.16
CA VAL A 445 -23.34 22.36 44.21
C VAL A 445 -24.86 22.28 43.99
N HIS A 446 -25.38 21.05 43.99
CA HIS A 446 -26.79 20.62 43.91
C HIS A 446 -27.53 20.69 42.57
N ALA A 447 -27.73 19.51 41.96
CA ALA A 447 -29.06 18.91 41.72
C ALA A 447 -28.91 17.39 41.51
#